data_AF-B9XCU5-F1
#
_entry.id   AF-B9XCU5-F1
#
_cell.length_a   1.000
_cell.length_b   1.000
_cell.length_c   1.000
_cell.angle_alpha   90.00
_cell.angle_beta   90.00
_cell.angle_gamma   90.00
#
_symmetry.space_group_name_H-M   'P 1'
#
loop_
_entity.id
_entity.type
_entity.pdbx_description
1 polymer ?
#
loop_
_entity_poly.entity_id
_entity_poly.type
_entity_poly.pdbx_seq_one_letter_code
_entity_poly.pdbx_strand_id
1 'polypeptide(L)'
;MPTYEHLQDLKKDKHLSNPDKIGACLTCKFWDVEGSRDEALAPEEALCLNPELRKFQLIVSGGSGCNVWAKLPGVSQEAEAYAMRGEK
;
A
#
# COMPACT_ATOMS: atom_id res chain seq x y z
N MET A 1 -1.16 -1.38 17.79
CA MET A 1 -2.04 -2.17 16.90
C MET A 1 -1.35 -2.29 15.57
N PRO A 2 -1.38 -3.43 14.92
CA PRO A 2 -0.65 -3.63 13.67
C PRO A 2 -1.33 -2.89 12.51
N THR A 3 -0.55 -2.31 11.61
CA THR A 3 -1.03 -1.49 10.47
C THR A 3 -1.97 -2.21 9.51
N TYR A 4 -1.98 -3.55 9.51
CA TYR A 4 -2.78 -4.37 8.59
C TYR A 4 -4.29 -4.35 8.85
N GLU A 5 -4.75 -4.15 10.09
CA GLU A 5 -6.19 -4.09 10.39
C GLU A 5 -6.83 -2.85 9.75
N HIS A 6 -6.10 -1.74 9.70
CA HIS A 6 -6.60 -0.48 9.14
C HIS A 6 -6.85 -0.53 7.62
N LEU A 7 -6.07 -1.30 6.86
CA LEU A 7 -6.23 -1.37 5.40
C LEU A 7 -7.58 -2.01 5.02
N GLN A 8 -7.97 -3.06 5.73
CA GLN A 8 -9.19 -3.80 5.45
C GLN A 8 -10.43 -3.06 5.95
N ASP A 9 -10.33 -2.36 7.08
CA ASP A 9 -11.39 -1.49 7.58
C ASP A 9 -11.70 -0.38 6.57
N LEU A 10 -10.67 0.22 5.96
CA LEU A 10 -10.84 1.22 4.91
C LEU A 10 -11.53 0.64 3.66
N LYS A 11 -11.23 -0.60 3.25
CA LYS A 11 -11.94 -1.28 2.14
C LYS A 11 -13.43 -1.48 2.42
N LYS A 12 -13.81 -1.60 3.69
CA LYS A 12 -15.19 -1.78 4.14
C LYS A 12 -15.92 -0.44 4.37
N ASP A 13 -15.22 0.70 4.28
CA ASP A 13 -15.79 2.03 4.50
C ASP A 13 -16.66 2.47 3.31
N LYS A 14 -17.94 2.71 3.59
CA LYS A 14 -18.96 3.12 2.61
C LYS A 14 -18.85 4.58 2.18
N HIS A 15 -18.03 5.39 2.86
CA HIS A 15 -17.81 6.79 2.54
C HIS A 15 -16.71 7.00 1.48
N LEU A 16 -15.94 5.95 1.15
CA LEU A 16 -14.93 6.02 0.11
C LEU A 16 -15.55 5.75 -1.26
N SER A 17 -15.27 6.64 -2.21
CA SER A 17 -15.83 6.58 -3.56
C SER A 17 -15.25 5.44 -4.42
N ASN A 18 -14.14 4.81 -4.02
CA ASN A 18 -13.51 3.70 -4.73
C ASN A 18 -12.78 2.74 -3.76
N PRO A 19 -13.51 1.95 -2.94
CA PRO A 19 -12.89 1.03 -1.98
C PRO A 19 -12.01 -0.04 -2.65
N ASP A 20 -12.36 -0.46 -3.86
CA ASP A 20 -11.59 -1.42 -4.66
C ASP A 20 -10.21 -0.89 -5.10
N LYS A 21 -10.00 0.44 -5.00
CA LYS A 21 -8.71 1.08 -5.27
C LYS A 21 -7.86 1.25 -4.04
N ILE A 22 -8.26 0.68 -2.90
CA ILE A 22 -7.44 0.69 -1.69
C ILE A 22 -6.43 -0.45 -1.78
N GLY A 23 -5.16 -0.10 -1.65
CA GLY A 23 -4.07 -1.08 -1.64
C GLY A 23 -2.89 -0.62 -0.82
N ALA A 24 -2.00 -1.56 -0.51
CA ALA A 24 -0.80 -1.32 0.29
C ALA A 24 0.32 -0.67 -0.54
N CYS A 25 1.13 0.17 0.10
CA CYS A 25 2.34 0.77 -0.49
C CYS A 25 3.32 -0.30 -0.99
N LEU A 26 3.41 -1.43 -0.28
CA LEU A 26 4.23 -2.58 -0.64
C LEU A 26 3.99 -3.05 -2.08
N THR A 27 2.74 -3.02 -2.55
CA THR A 27 2.38 -3.41 -3.92
C THR A 27 2.11 -2.22 -4.84
N CYS A 28 2.41 -0.99 -4.40
CA CYS A 28 2.10 0.25 -5.13
C CYS A 28 3.28 0.76 -5.97
N LYS A 29 3.07 1.04 -7.27
CA LYS A 29 4.12 1.54 -8.17
C LYS A 29 4.72 2.89 -7.79
N PHE A 30 4.08 3.62 -6.87
CA PHE A 30 4.52 4.95 -6.43
C PHE A 30 5.40 4.93 -5.18
N TRP A 31 5.63 3.77 -4.58
CA TRP A 31 6.45 3.65 -3.37
C TRP A 31 7.94 3.50 -3.74
N ASP A 32 8.75 4.47 -3.34
CA ASP A 32 10.14 4.67 -3.79
C ASP A 32 11.15 3.85 -3.00
N VAL A 33 10.99 2.53 -3.03
CA VAL A 33 11.92 1.58 -2.41
C VAL A 33 12.77 0.91 -3.47
N GLU A 34 14.05 0.67 -3.15
CA GLU A 34 14.95 -0.08 -4.01
C GLU A 34 14.79 -1.60 -3.78
N GLY A 35 15.06 -2.39 -4.83
CA GLY A 35 15.11 -3.84 -4.75
C GLY A 35 13.79 -4.57 -5.04
N SER A 36 13.82 -5.89 -4.88
CA SER A 36 12.66 -6.75 -5.04
C SER A 36 11.71 -6.57 -3.87
N ARG A 37 10.42 -6.42 -4.17
CA ARG A 37 9.40 -6.22 -3.13
C ARG A 37 8.89 -7.55 -2.59
N ASP A 38 9.22 -7.82 -1.33
CA ASP A 38 8.71 -8.93 -0.53
C ASP A 38 8.09 -8.45 0.80
N GLU A 39 7.50 -9.36 1.58
CA GLU A 39 6.86 -9.00 2.85
C GLU A 39 7.83 -8.38 3.88
N ALA A 40 9.13 -8.65 3.82
CA ALA A 40 10.09 -8.11 4.78
C ALA A 40 10.25 -6.59 4.67
N LEU A 41 9.87 -6.00 3.52
CA LEU A 41 9.86 -4.55 3.33
C LEU A 41 8.58 -3.87 3.86
N ALA A 42 7.59 -4.59 4.37
CA ALA A 42 6.38 -4.00 4.93
C ALA A 42 6.64 -2.90 6.01
N PRO A 43 7.60 -3.04 6.94
CA PRO A 43 7.89 -1.99 7.93
C PRO A 43 8.79 -0.88 7.40
N GLU A 44 9.47 -1.08 6.26
CA GLU A 44 10.39 -0.09 5.70
C GLU A 44 9.66 1.17 5.25
N GLU A 45 10.31 2.31 5.40
CA GLU A 45 9.76 3.62 5.04
C GLU A 45 10.39 4.15 3.75
N ALA A 46 9.56 4.69 2.86
CA ALA A 46 10.04 5.33 1.64
C ALA A 46 9.10 6.46 1.19
N LEU A 47 9.55 7.25 0.20
CA LEU A 47 8.75 8.34 -0.34
C LEU A 47 7.59 7.83 -1.20
N CYS A 48 6.46 8.53 -1.13
CA CYS A 48 5.36 8.38 -2.09
C CYS A 48 5.56 9.35 -3.26
N LEU A 49 5.76 8.80 -4.46
CA LEU A 49 5.97 9.54 -5.71
C LEU A 49 4.70 9.72 -6.54
N ASN A 50 3.51 9.50 -5.96
CA ASN A 50 2.25 9.74 -6.67
C ASN A 50 2.19 11.22 -7.12
N PRO A 51 1.96 11.53 -8.41
CA PRO A 51 2.02 12.89 -8.93
C PRO A 51 1.11 13.90 -8.20
N GLU A 52 -0.06 13.46 -7.75
CA GLU A 52 -1.03 14.33 -7.04
C GLU A 52 -0.60 14.61 -5.60
N LEU A 53 0.15 13.68 -4.99
CA LEU A 53 0.58 13.74 -3.59
C LEU A 53 2.03 14.18 -3.41
N ARG A 54 2.84 14.18 -4.47
CA ARG A 54 4.30 14.46 -4.42
C ARG A 54 4.64 15.79 -3.75
N LYS A 55 3.77 16.80 -3.88
CA LYS A 55 3.92 18.12 -3.24
C LYS A 55 3.96 18.07 -1.71
N PHE A 56 3.39 17.02 -1.12
CA PHE A 56 3.36 16.80 0.33
C PHE A 56 4.55 15.99 0.84
N GLN A 57 5.38 15.43 -0.05
CA GLN A 57 6.59 14.65 0.31
C GLN A 57 6.31 13.59 1.38
N LEU A 58 5.24 12.82 1.20
CA LEU A 58 4.81 11.82 2.18
C LEU A 58 5.86 10.70 2.30
N ILE A 59 6.28 10.43 3.53
CA ILE A 59 7.05 9.23 3.90
C ILE A 59 6.04 8.21 4.42
N VAL A 60 6.03 7.02 3.82
CA VAL A 60 5.06 5.96 4.12
C VAL A 60 5.75 4.62 4.24
N SER A 61 5.24 3.77 5.12
CA SER A 61 5.71 2.40 5.22
C SER A 61 5.12 1.50 4.13
N GLY A 62 5.76 0.38 3.81
CA GLY A 62 5.19 -0.63 2.90
C GLY A 62 3.81 -1.11 3.33
N GLY A 63 3.56 -1.19 4.64
CA GLY A 63 2.27 -1.54 5.24
C GLY A 63 1.21 -0.43 5.24
N SER A 64 1.56 0.78 4.83
CA SER A 64 0.60 1.88 4.69
C SER A 64 -0.32 1.65 3.49
N GLY A 65 -1.48 2.30 3.50
CA GLY A 65 -2.45 2.17 2.41
C GLY A 65 -3.16 3.46 2.06
N CYS A 66 -3.62 3.54 0.81
CA CYS A 66 -4.41 4.67 0.34
C CYS A 66 -5.36 4.24 -0.80
N ASN A 67 -6.31 5.12 -1.10
CA ASN A 67 -7.29 4.97 -2.20
C ASN A 67 -6.79 5.50 -3.55
N VAL A 68 -5.55 5.99 -3.63
CA VAL A 68 -4.87 6.42 -4.87
C VAL A 68 -3.81 5.39 -5.30
N TRP A 69 -3.98 4.15 -4.83
CA TRP A 69 -3.09 3.04 -5.09
C TRP A 69 -3.11 2.63 -6.57
N ALA A 70 -1.95 2.23 -7.08
CA ALA A 70 -1.81 1.65 -8.40
C ALA A 70 -0.79 0.51 -8.33
N LYS A 71 -1.21 -0.68 -8.77
CA LYS A 71 -0.41 -1.90 -8.70
C LYS A 71 0.94 -1.75 -9.42
N LEU A 72 2.01 -2.17 -8.76
CA LEU A 72 3.30 -2.46 -9.40
C LEU A 72 3.24 -3.89 -9.96
N PRO A 73 3.43 -4.13 -11.26
CA PRO A 73 3.51 -5.47 -11.81
C PRO A 73 4.80 -6.17 -11.36
N GLY A 74 4.74 -7.49 -11.14
CA GLY A 74 5.92 -8.31 -10.85
C GLY A 74 6.43 -8.25 -9.40
N VAL A 75 5.60 -7.79 -8.46
CA VAL A 75 5.89 -7.95 -7.02
C VAL A 75 5.84 -9.42 -6.60
N SER A 76 6.51 -9.77 -5.49
CA SER A 76 6.55 -11.16 -5.04
C SER A 76 5.17 -11.66 -4.58
N GLN A 77 4.99 -12.99 -4.54
CA GLN A 77 3.73 -13.57 -4.05
C GLN A 77 3.49 -13.26 -2.57
N GLU A 78 4.55 -13.13 -1.78
CA GLU A 78 4.50 -12.76 -0.37
C GLU A 78 4.00 -11.33 -0.20
N ALA A 79 4.47 -10.39 -1.04
CA ALA A 79 3.99 -9.01 -1.03
C ALA A 79 2.50 -8.90 -1.41
N GLU A 80 2.05 -9.68 -2.39
CA GLU A 80 0.63 -9.79 -2.75
C GLU A 80 -0.19 -10.37 -1.59
N ALA A 81 0.28 -11.47 -0.99
CA ALA A 81 -0.38 -12.11 0.14
C ALA A 81 -0.49 -11.17 1.35
N TYR A 82 0.54 -10.33 1.58
CA TYR A 82 0.51 -9.30 2.60
C TYR A 82 -0.60 -8.26 2.32
N ALA A 83 -0.67 -7.74 1.09
CA ALA A 83 -1.66 -6.72 0.71
C ALA A 83 -3.12 -7.23 0.76
N MET A 84 -3.31 -8.54 0.59
CA MET A 84 -4.62 -9.21 0.65
C MET A 84 -4.95 -9.78 2.04
N ARG A 85 -4.01 -9.71 3.00
CA ARG A 85 -4.20 -10.30 4.33
C ARG A 85 -5.39 -9.64 5.03
N GLY A 86 -6.36 -10.45 5.44
CA GLY A 86 -7.57 -9.99 6.14
C GLY A 86 -8.78 -9.71 5.24
N GLU A 87 -8.69 -9.97 3.93
CA GLU A 87 -9.87 -10.07 3.06
C GLU A 87 -10.64 -11.36 3.39
N LYS A 88 -11.52 -11.28 4.39
CA LYS A 88 -12.56 -12.26 4.69
C LYS A 88 -13.90 -11.55 4.90
#